data_AF-A0A849GAP1-F1
#
_entry.id   AF-A0A849GAP1-F1
#
_cell.length_a   1.000
_cell.length_b   1.000
_cell.length_c   1.000
_cell.angle_alpha   90.00
_cell.angle_beta   90.00
_cell.angle_gamma   90.00
#
_symmetry.space_group_name_H-M   'P 1'
#
loop_
_entity.id
_entity.type
_entity.pdbx_description
1 polymer ?
#
loop_
_entity_poly.entity_id
_entity_poly.type
_entity_poly.pdbx_seq_one_letter_code
_entity_poly.pdbx_strand_id
1 'polypeptide(L)'
;AKRDDIIALALHVDYWDYIGWKDKFANPSFTKRQRAYAHANGGRTIYTPQMIVAGQDHVVGTKPMELMRRIDAHADAAEKVRVSLTRRGNQIEIVARPRGRLPSQIVVQLVTYIPEQTVQIRRGENAGRTLSYHNIVRDWIIVGNWNGQGEYRASLTVALGTPVAVLVQEAGAGPILGAAKSR
;
A
#
# COMPACT_ATOMS: atom_id res chain seq x y z
N ALA A 1 -3.29 5.85 -9.89
CA ALA A 1 -4.71 6.22 -10.09
C ALA A 1 -4.75 7.63 -10.65
N LYS A 2 -5.68 7.96 -11.57
CA LYS A 2 -5.87 9.34 -12.05
C LYS A 2 -6.53 10.26 -11.01
N ARG A 3 -7.02 9.66 -9.92
CA ARG A 3 -7.60 10.31 -8.74
C ARG A 3 -6.50 10.69 -7.74
N ASP A 4 -6.49 11.94 -7.32
CA ASP A 4 -5.51 12.45 -6.34
C ASP A 4 -5.87 12.16 -4.89
N ASP A 5 -7.14 11.86 -4.64
CA ASP A 5 -7.71 11.48 -3.35
C ASP A 5 -7.48 9.99 -3.00
N ILE A 6 -6.84 9.23 -3.88
CA ILE A 6 -6.54 7.80 -3.69
C ILE A 6 -5.04 7.53 -3.82
N ILE A 7 -4.48 6.83 -2.83
CA ILE A 7 -3.16 6.22 -2.91
C ILE A 7 -3.34 4.75 -3.31
N ALA A 8 -3.32 4.48 -4.62
CA ALA A 8 -3.37 3.11 -5.15
C ALA A 8 -1.96 2.54 -5.26
N LEU A 9 -1.71 1.34 -4.73
CA LEU A 9 -0.42 0.66 -4.74
C LEU A 9 -0.59 -0.76 -5.26
N ALA A 10 0.20 -1.15 -6.27
CA ALA A 10 0.17 -2.48 -6.86
C ALA A 10 1.25 -3.36 -6.24
N LEU A 11 0.81 -4.41 -5.52
CA LEU A 11 1.68 -5.36 -4.83
C LEU A 11 1.67 -6.68 -5.60
N HIS A 12 2.78 -7.00 -6.24
CA HIS A 12 2.93 -8.22 -7.02
C HIS A 12 3.31 -9.39 -6.10
N VAL A 13 2.45 -10.39 -6.02
CA VAL A 13 2.65 -11.58 -5.20
C VAL A 13 3.49 -12.62 -5.94
N ASP A 14 4.19 -13.47 -5.21
CA ASP A 14 5.17 -14.43 -5.76
C ASP A 14 4.63 -15.85 -6.00
N TYR A 15 3.41 -16.15 -5.52
CA TYR A 15 2.86 -17.50 -5.62
C TYR A 15 2.33 -17.88 -7.00
N TRP A 16 2.49 -17.02 -8.01
CA TRP A 16 2.17 -17.33 -9.42
C TRP A 16 3.36 -17.84 -10.22
N ASP A 17 4.59 -17.85 -9.66
CA ASP A 17 5.80 -18.25 -10.40
C ASP A 17 5.70 -19.64 -11.07
N TYR A 18 4.83 -20.52 -10.57
CA TYR A 18 4.57 -21.85 -11.13
C TYR A 18 3.99 -21.83 -12.56
N ILE A 19 3.41 -20.72 -13.02
CA ILE A 19 2.82 -20.60 -14.38
C ILE A 19 3.87 -20.41 -15.49
N GLY A 20 5.16 -20.57 -15.16
CA GLY A 20 6.26 -20.54 -16.12
C GLY A 20 6.67 -19.14 -16.59
N TRP A 21 6.11 -18.10 -15.99
CA TRP A 21 6.53 -16.71 -16.16
C TRP A 21 6.71 -16.06 -14.78
N LYS A 22 7.98 -15.92 -14.37
CA LYS A 22 8.33 -15.25 -13.12
C LYS A 22 8.16 -13.75 -13.26
N ASP A 23 7.27 -13.18 -12.45
CA ASP A 23 7.05 -11.74 -12.42
C ASP A 23 8.24 -11.05 -11.73
N LYS A 24 8.92 -10.16 -12.45
CA LYS A 24 10.08 -9.41 -11.93
C LYS A 24 9.73 -8.41 -10.82
N PHE A 25 8.45 -8.12 -10.63
CA PHE A 25 7.97 -7.25 -9.55
C PHE A 25 7.50 -8.03 -8.34
N ALA A 26 7.35 -9.36 -8.46
CA ALA A 26 6.87 -10.18 -7.36
C ALA A 26 7.83 -10.16 -6.17
N ASN A 27 7.26 -10.10 -4.97
CA ASN A 27 8.02 -10.11 -3.73
C ASN A 27 7.32 -10.98 -2.66
N PRO A 28 8.00 -11.95 -2.03
CA PRO A 28 7.43 -12.77 -0.96
C PRO A 28 6.86 -11.98 0.22
N SER A 29 7.42 -10.80 0.51
CA SER A 29 6.90 -9.90 1.55
C SER A 29 5.49 -9.38 1.24
N PHE A 30 5.14 -9.22 -0.03
CA PHE A 30 3.80 -8.79 -0.47
C PHE A 30 2.80 -9.93 -0.31
N THR A 31 3.20 -11.16 -0.63
CA THR A 31 2.42 -12.36 -0.29
C THR A 31 2.21 -12.50 1.21
N LYS A 32 3.26 -12.28 2.02
CA LYS A 32 3.15 -12.28 3.49
C LYS A 32 2.15 -11.22 3.98
N ARG A 33 2.19 -10.01 3.41
CA ARG A 33 1.23 -8.94 3.73
C ARG A 33 -0.20 -9.35 3.36
N GLN A 34 -0.41 -9.97 2.21
CA GLN A 34 -1.73 -10.48 1.81
C GLN A 34 -2.26 -11.54 2.80
N ARG A 35 -1.39 -12.48 3.22
CA ARG A 35 -1.74 -13.48 4.24
C ARG A 35 -2.06 -12.83 5.59
N ALA A 36 -1.35 -11.79 5.97
CA ALA A 36 -1.63 -11.06 7.22
C ALA A 36 -3.03 -10.42 7.19
N TYR A 37 -3.44 -9.81 6.07
CA TYR A 37 -4.81 -9.32 5.92
C TYR A 37 -5.86 -10.45 5.93
N ALA A 38 -5.57 -11.58 5.28
CA ALA A 38 -6.48 -12.72 5.33
C ALA A 38 -6.68 -13.20 6.78
N HIS A 39 -5.59 -13.35 7.54
CA HIS A 39 -5.64 -13.74 8.95
C HIS A 39 -6.38 -12.72 9.83
N ALA A 40 -6.10 -11.42 9.66
CA ALA A 40 -6.78 -10.35 10.40
C ALA A 40 -8.30 -10.35 10.17
N ASN A 41 -8.75 -10.77 8.98
CA ASN A 41 -10.16 -10.91 8.62
C ASN A 41 -10.74 -12.30 8.89
N GLY A 42 -10.04 -13.18 9.64
CA GLY A 42 -10.47 -14.54 9.96
C GLY A 42 -10.45 -15.53 8.78
N GLY A 43 -9.94 -15.11 7.63
CA GLY A 43 -9.79 -15.93 6.44
C GLY A 43 -8.53 -16.78 6.45
N ARG A 44 -8.53 -17.86 5.67
CA ARG A 44 -7.38 -18.77 5.50
C ARG A 44 -6.84 -18.83 4.08
N THR A 45 -7.52 -18.16 3.15
CA THR A 45 -7.24 -18.21 1.71
C THR A 45 -6.88 -16.84 1.18
N ILE A 46 -5.90 -16.79 0.28
CA ILE A 46 -5.53 -15.61 -0.49
C ILE A 46 -5.87 -15.84 -1.97
N TYR A 47 -6.17 -14.78 -2.70
CA TYR A 47 -6.52 -14.86 -4.12
C TYR A 47 -6.06 -13.59 -4.85
N THR A 48 -6.00 -13.62 -6.17
CA THR A 48 -5.77 -12.43 -6.99
C THR A 48 -6.72 -12.40 -8.19
N PRO A 49 -7.13 -11.21 -8.65
CA PRO A 49 -6.83 -9.90 -8.06
C PRO A 49 -7.63 -9.66 -6.76
N GLN A 50 -6.95 -9.19 -5.71
CA GLN A 50 -7.55 -8.77 -4.45
C GLN A 50 -7.19 -7.31 -4.19
N MET A 51 -8.19 -6.51 -3.81
CA MET A 51 -8.01 -5.13 -3.37
C MET A 51 -8.22 -5.07 -1.86
N ILE A 52 -7.35 -4.35 -1.16
CA ILE A 52 -7.52 -3.99 0.26
C ILE A 52 -7.79 -2.49 0.33
N VAL A 53 -8.91 -2.09 0.95
CA VAL A 53 -9.31 -0.68 1.08
C VAL A 53 -9.12 -0.25 2.54
N ALA A 54 -8.33 0.82 2.74
CA ALA A 54 -8.02 1.39 4.06
C ALA A 54 -7.52 0.38 5.12
N GLY A 55 -6.95 -0.76 4.69
CA GLY A 55 -6.54 -1.84 5.59
C GLY A 55 -7.68 -2.60 6.28
N GLN A 56 -8.93 -2.37 5.89
CA GLN A 56 -10.12 -2.88 6.58
C GLN A 56 -10.96 -3.78 5.68
N ASP A 57 -11.34 -3.28 4.50
CA ASP A 57 -12.16 -4.04 3.57
C ASP A 57 -11.30 -4.78 2.55
N HIS A 58 -11.80 -5.91 2.06
CA HIS A 58 -11.23 -6.60 0.92
C HIS A 58 -12.27 -6.83 -0.17
N VAL A 59 -11.87 -6.64 -1.43
CA VAL A 59 -12.75 -6.73 -2.59
C VAL A 59 -12.05 -7.54 -3.69
N VAL A 60 -12.80 -8.38 -4.40
CA VAL A 60 -12.30 -9.03 -5.61
C VAL A 60 -12.08 -7.97 -6.69
N GLY A 61 -10.89 -7.93 -7.29
CA GLY A 61 -10.50 -6.85 -8.21
C GLY A 61 -11.37 -6.74 -9.47
N THR A 62 -12.19 -7.74 -9.78
CA THR A 62 -13.16 -7.73 -10.90
C THR A 62 -14.50 -7.06 -10.56
N LYS A 63 -14.67 -6.51 -9.35
CA LYS A 63 -15.90 -5.83 -8.91
C LYS A 63 -15.68 -4.31 -8.73
N PRO A 64 -15.57 -3.52 -9.81
CA PRO A 64 -15.20 -2.11 -9.73
C PRO A 64 -16.23 -1.25 -8.98
N MET A 65 -17.53 -1.51 -9.13
CA MET A 65 -18.57 -0.75 -8.41
C MET A 65 -18.50 -0.95 -6.90
N GLU A 66 -18.29 -2.20 -6.45
CA GLU A 66 -18.13 -2.49 -5.02
C GLU A 66 -16.84 -1.87 -4.48
N LEU A 67 -15.74 -1.93 -5.24
CA LEU A 67 -14.48 -1.27 -4.85
C LEU A 67 -14.69 0.24 -4.64
N MET A 68 -15.35 0.90 -5.59
CA MET A 68 -15.61 2.34 -5.50
C MET A 68 -16.49 2.68 -4.30
N ARG A 69 -17.56 1.92 -4.06
CA ARG A 69 -18.42 2.09 -2.89
C ARG A 69 -17.65 2.00 -1.58
N ARG A 70 -16.70 1.06 -1.47
CA ARG A 70 -15.83 0.94 -0.29
C ARG A 70 -14.88 2.12 -0.17
N ILE A 71 -14.25 2.55 -1.27
CA ILE A 71 -13.35 3.71 -1.26
C ILE A 71 -14.10 4.96 -0.77
N ASP A 72 -15.28 5.23 -1.31
CA ASP A 72 -16.06 6.42 -0.95
C ASP A 72 -16.51 6.36 0.52
N ALA A 73 -16.95 5.20 1.00
CA ALA A 73 -17.29 5.00 2.42
C ALA A 73 -16.11 5.26 3.39
N HIS A 74 -14.88 4.94 3.00
CA HIS A 74 -13.68 5.25 3.79
C HIS A 74 -13.23 6.70 3.61
N ALA A 75 -13.47 7.32 2.46
CA ALA A 75 -13.14 8.72 2.20
C ALA A 75 -14.03 9.68 3.04
N ASP A 76 -15.29 9.30 3.26
CA ASP A 76 -16.24 10.04 4.10
C ASP A 76 -15.92 9.91 5.60
N ALA A 77 -15.12 8.92 6.00
CA ALA A 77 -14.71 8.73 7.38
C ALA A 77 -13.69 9.78 7.81
N ALA A 78 -13.82 10.28 9.04
CA ALA A 78 -12.88 11.26 9.59
C ALA A 78 -11.45 10.67 9.69
N GLU A 79 -10.48 11.39 9.11
CA GLU A 79 -9.06 11.05 9.20
C GLU A 79 -8.61 10.99 10.68
N LYS A 80 -8.11 9.84 11.14
CA LYS A 80 -7.68 9.64 12.54
C LYS A 80 -6.29 10.21 12.81
N VAL A 81 -5.41 10.19 11.81
CA VAL A 81 -4.04 10.71 11.87
C VAL A 81 -3.78 11.62 10.69
N ARG A 82 -3.46 12.89 10.95
CA ARG A 82 -2.96 13.78 9.89
C ARG A 82 -1.51 13.44 9.58
N VAL A 83 -1.23 13.04 8.34
CA VAL A 83 0.14 12.74 7.87
C VAL A 83 0.65 13.86 6.98
N SER A 84 1.84 14.37 7.27
CA SER A 84 2.58 15.32 6.44
C SER A 84 3.87 14.68 5.95
N LEU A 85 4.17 14.91 4.68
CA LEU A 85 5.31 14.34 3.99
C LEU A 85 6.03 15.44 3.22
N THR A 86 7.27 15.72 3.59
CA THR A 86 8.10 16.75 2.95
C THR A 86 9.33 16.12 2.34
N ARG A 87 9.62 16.44 1.07
CA ARG A 87 10.85 16.01 0.39
C ARG A 87 11.83 17.17 0.28
N ARG A 88 13.09 16.94 0.66
CA ARG A 88 14.23 17.83 0.42
C ARG A 88 15.32 17.05 -0.29
N GLY A 89 15.37 17.12 -1.63
CA GLY A 89 16.27 16.29 -2.43
C GLY A 89 15.99 14.80 -2.22
N ASN A 90 16.95 14.07 -1.66
CA ASN A 90 16.86 12.65 -1.31
C ASN A 90 16.25 12.39 0.08
N GLN A 91 16.09 13.43 0.91
CA GLN A 91 15.58 13.31 2.26
C GLN A 91 14.05 13.40 2.28
N ILE A 92 13.42 12.48 3.02
CA ILE A 92 11.99 12.44 3.29
C ILE A 92 11.78 12.69 4.78
N GLU A 93 11.04 13.74 5.10
CA GLU A 93 10.57 14.05 6.45
C GLU A 93 9.10 13.62 6.59
N ILE A 94 8.81 12.84 7.62
CA ILE A 94 7.48 12.34 7.96
C ILE A 94 7.05 12.98 9.27
N VAL A 95 5.84 13.53 9.30
CA VAL A 95 5.19 13.97 10.53
C VAL A 95 3.79 13.37 10.61
N ALA A 96 3.47 12.70 11.70
CA ALA A 96 2.13 12.16 11.96
C ALA A 96 1.56 12.73 13.26
N ARG A 97 0.33 13.26 13.19
CA ARG A 97 -0.35 13.89 14.31
C ARG A 97 -1.71 13.23 14.59
N PRO A 98 -2.00 12.82 15.83
CA PRO A 98 -3.30 12.28 16.18
C PRO A 98 -4.38 13.36 16.07
N ARG A 99 -5.57 13.01 15.60
CA ARG A 99 -6.78 13.86 15.66
C ARG A 99 -7.76 13.44 16.77
N GLY A 100 -7.36 12.50 17.62
CA GLY A 100 -8.15 11.95 18.70
C GLY A 100 -7.42 10.78 19.35
N ARG A 101 -8.16 9.95 20.10
CA ARG A 101 -7.60 8.74 20.70
C ARG A 101 -7.26 7.71 19.63
N LEU A 102 -6.05 7.18 19.69
CA LEU A 102 -5.54 6.16 18.79
C LEU A 102 -5.27 4.84 19.51
N PRO A 103 -5.16 3.71 18.78
CA PRO A 103 -4.63 2.46 19.33
C PRO A 103 -3.17 2.63 19.79
N SER A 104 -2.71 1.77 20.69
CA SER A 104 -1.36 1.83 21.27
C SER A 104 -0.28 1.12 20.44
N GLN A 105 -0.66 0.38 19.40
CA GLN A 105 0.27 -0.35 18.53
C GLN A 105 0.11 0.13 17.08
N ILE A 106 0.90 1.14 16.71
CA ILE A 106 0.88 1.74 15.37
C ILE A 106 2.24 1.56 14.72
N VAL A 107 2.22 1.30 13.42
CA VAL A 107 3.41 1.18 12.58
C VAL A 107 3.37 2.27 11.52
N VAL A 108 4.42 3.08 11.46
CA VAL A 108 4.64 4.05 10.39
C VAL A 108 5.48 3.39 9.31
N GLN A 109 4.94 3.35 8.10
CA GLN A 109 5.51 2.61 6.97
C GLN A 109 5.78 3.57 5.81
N LEU A 110 6.85 3.32 5.06
CA LEU A 110 7.15 4.02 3.81
C LEU A 110 7.18 3.02 2.66
N VAL A 111 6.56 3.43 1.56
CA VAL A 111 6.42 2.66 0.33
C VAL A 111 7.06 3.44 -0.80
N THR A 112 7.99 2.81 -1.54
CA THR A 112 8.50 3.31 -2.82
C THR A 112 7.81 2.58 -3.96
N TYR A 113 7.57 3.27 -5.07
CA TYR A 113 6.91 2.64 -6.22
C TYR A 113 7.32 3.25 -7.56
N ILE A 114 7.14 2.47 -8.63
CA ILE A 114 7.27 2.92 -10.01
C ILE A 114 5.89 3.41 -10.48
N PRO A 115 5.74 4.65 -10.98
CA PRO A 115 4.42 5.17 -11.40
C PRO A 115 3.78 4.36 -12.52
N GLU A 116 4.59 3.95 -13.49
CA GLU A 116 4.15 3.14 -14.62
C GLU A 116 5.30 2.30 -15.17
N GLN A 117 4.99 1.06 -15.56
CA GLN A 117 5.88 0.26 -16.38
C GLN A 117 5.09 -0.65 -17.33
N THR A 118 5.42 -0.57 -18.60
CA THR A 118 4.91 -1.47 -19.63
C THR A 118 5.74 -2.75 -19.69
N VAL A 119 5.07 -3.90 -19.72
CA VAL A 119 5.67 -5.22 -19.77
C VAL A 119 5.05 -6.03 -20.89
N GLN A 120 5.90 -6.60 -21.74
CA GLN A 120 5.51 -7.61 -22.70
C GLN A 120 5.52 -8.99 -22.03
N ILE A 121 4.35 -9.64 -22.00
CA ILE A 121 4.17 -10.93 -21.37
C ILE A 121 4.51 -12.03 -22.36
N ARG A 122 5.50 -12.86 -22.02
CA ARG A 122 6.07 -13.86 -22.94
C ARG A 122 5.47 -15.26 -22.76
N ARG A 123 4.92 -15.59 -21.59
CA ARG A 123 4.40 -16.91 -21.22
C ARG A 123 3.21 -16.80 -20.25
N GLY A 124 2.50 -17.91 -20.02
CA GLY A 124 1.32 -17.97 -19.16
C GLY A 124 0.03 -17.53 -19.86
N GLU A 125 -1.06 -17.41 -19.10
CA GLU A 125 -2.41 -17.11 -19.63
C GLU A 125 -2.50 -15.78 -20.39
N ASN A 126 -1.60 -14.84 -20.08
CA ASN A 126 -1.53 -13.52 -20.73
C ASN A 126 -0.42 -13.44 -21.81
N ALA A 127 0.16 -14.56 -22.24
CA ALA A 127 1.21 -14.57 -23.25
C ALA A 127 0.81 -13.80 -24.53
N GLY A 128 1.74 -13.01 -25.07
CA GLY A 128 1.53 -12.19 -26.26
C GLY A 128 0.91 -10.82 -25.98
N ARG A 129 0.43 -10.57 -24.75
CA ARG A 129 -0.10 -9.26 -24.35
C ARG A 129 1.01 -8.31 -23.90
N THR A 130 0.78 -7.02 -24.13
CA THR A 130 1.58 -5.93 -23.54
C THR A 130 0.70 -5.20 -22.55
N LEU A 131 1.08 -5.20 -21.28
CA LEU A 131 0.32 -4.57 -20.19
C LEU A 131 1.10 -3.41 -19.58
N SER A 132 0.41 -2.29 -19.32
CA SER A 132 0.94 -1.22 -18.46
C SER A 132 0.47 -1.44 -17.03
N TYR A 133 1.43 -1.63 -16.12
CA TYR A 133 1.19 -1.65 -14.68
C TYR A 133 1.43 -0.25 -14.11
N HIS A 134 0.67 0.13 -13.10
CA HIS A 134 0.78 1.44 -12.45
C HIS A 134 1.05 1.29 -10.96
N ASN A 135 1.78 2.25 -10.40
CA ASN A 135 2.11 2.34 -8.97
C ASN A 135 2.68 1.02 -8.40
N ILE A 136 3.62 0.43 -9.13
CA ILE A 136 4.24 -0.86 -8.81
C ILE A 136 5.13 -0.70 -7.59
N VAL A 137 4.75 -1.31 -6.48
CA VAL A 137 5.54 -1.22 -5.25
C VAL A 137 6.90 -1.87 -5.44
N ARG A 138 7.96 -1.16 -5.04
CA ARG A 138 9.34 -1.65 -5.04
C ARG A 138 9.77 -2.06 -3.65
N ASP A 139 9.66 -1.13 -2.71
CA ASP A 139 9.99 -1.36 -1.31
C ASP A 139 8.83 -0.94 -0.41
N TRP A 140 8.65 -1.70 0.66
CA TRP A 140 7.69 -1.41 1.71
C TRP A 140 8.38 -1.67 3.04
N ILE A 141 8.77 -0.60 3.74
CA ILE A 141 9.55 -0.69 4.97
C ILE A 141 8.81 -0.11 6.16
N ILE A 142 9.13 -0.63 7.34
CA ILE A 142 8.74 -0.02 8.62
C ILE A 142 9.74 1.07 8.94
N VAL A 143 9.27 2.31 9.05
CA VAL A 143 10.08 3.46 9.48
C VAL A 143 10.19 3.47 11.01
N GLY A 144 9.12 3.13 11.71
CA GLY A 144 9.13 2.95 13.15
C GLY A 144 7.78 2.58 13.74
N ASN A 145 7.80 2.22 15.01
CA ASN A 145 6.60 2.00 15.81
C ASN A 145 6.22 3.29 16.54
N TRP A 146 4.93 3.50 16.74
CA TRP A 146 4.38 4.65 17.44
C TRP A 146 3.24 4.18 18.36
N ASN A 147 3.15 4.77 19.55
CA ASN A 147 2.13 4.42 20.54
C ASN A 147 0.86 5.29 20.43
N GLY A 148 0.77 6.14 19.39
CA GLY A 148 -0.35 7.04 19.16
C GLY A 148 -0.36 8.29 20.05
N GLN A 149 0.64 8.48 20.92
CA GLN A 149 0.75 9.64 21.79
C GLN A 149 1.69 10.70 21.20
N GLY A 150 1.33 11.97 21.39
CA GLY A 150 2.12 13.10 20.90
C GLY A 150 2.24 13.11 19.39
N GLU A 151 3.26 13.80 18.89
CA GLU A 151 3.58 13.84 17.46
C GLU A 151 4.69 12.83 17.14
N TYR A 152 4.52 12.06 16.06
CA TYR A 152 5.59 11.22 15.54
C TYR A 152 6.37 11.95 14.45
N ARG A 153 7.70 11.88 14.50
CA ARG A 153 8.61 12.40 13.49
C ARG A 153 9.64 11.36 13.09
N ALA A 154 9.90 11.28 11.79
CA ALA A 154 11.01 10.49 11.26
C ALA A 154 11.59 11.17 10.02
N SER A 155 12.86 10.89 9.76
CA SER A 155 13.54 11.27 8.52
C SER A 155 14.27 10.07 7.96
N LEU A 156 14.24 9.91 6.64
CA LEU A 156 14.99 8.87 5.95
C LEU A 156 15.42 9.34 4.56
N THR A 157 16.44 8.67 4.03
CA THR A 157 16.95 8.93 2.69
C THR A 157 16.39 7.91 1.71
N VAL A 158 15.90 8.39 0.58
CA VAL A 158 15.47 7.58 -0.57
C VAL A 158 16.16 8.09 -1.83
N ALA A 159 16.25 7.27 -2.88
CA ALA A 159 16.79 7.73 -4.15
C ALA A 159 16.05 8.99 -4.67
N LEU A 160 16.80 9.88 -5.32
CA LEU A 160 16.29 11.16 -5.80
C LEU A 160 15.15 10.93 -6.79
N GLY A 161 14.04 11.65 -6.63
CA GLY A 161 12.88 11.56 -7.52
C GLY A 161 12.01 10.31 -7.34
N THR A 162 12.39 9.37 -6.45
CA THR A 162 11.57 8.17 -6.21
C THR A 162 10.22 8.53 -5.61
N PRO A 163 9.09 8.15 -6.25
CA PRO A 163 7.76 8.34 -5.66
C PRO A 163 7.63 7.58 -4.35
N VAL A 164 7.09 8.26 -3.34
CA VAL A 164 6.90 7.68 -2.00
C VAL A 164 5.47 7.85 -1.51
N ALA A 165 5.00 6.87 -0.74
CA ALA A 165 3.81 6.97 0.07
C ALA A 165 4.14 6.60 1.52
N VAL A 166 3.49 7.25 2.46
CA VAL A 166 3.58 6.94 3.89
C VAL A 166 2.22 6.49 4.38
N LEU A 167 2.22 5.42 5.16
CA LEU A 167 1.05 4.83 5.77
C LEU A 167 1.26 4.74 7.28
N VAL A 168 0.35 5.35 8.03
CA VAL A 168 0.26 5.16 9.48
C VAL A 168 -0.85 4.15 9.71
N GLN A 169 -0.48 2.96 10.18
CA GLN A 169 -1.38 1.81 10.24
C GLN A 169 -1.35 1.18 11.62
N GLU A 170 -2.51 0.73 12.10
CA GLU A 170 -2.55 -0.18 13.25
C GLU A 170 -1.76 -1.46 12.94
N ALA A 171 -0.99 -1.94 13.92
CA ALA A 171 -0.17 -3.14 13.76
C ALA A 171 -1.03 -4.37 13.41
N GLY A 172 -0.39 -5.42 12.87
CA GLY A 172 -1.10 -6.67 12.55
C GLY A 172 -1.97 -6.61 11.30
N ALA A 173 -1.61 -5.76 10.33
CA ALA A 173 -2.39 -5.52 9.12
C ALA A 173 -3.80 -4.95 9.42
N GLY A 174 -3.90 -4.08 10.42
CA GLY A 174 -5.13 -3.42 10.80
C GLY A 174 -5.46 -2.17 9.95
N PRO A 175 -6.41 -1.33 10.42
CA PRO A 175 -6.80 -0.12 9.74
C PRO A 175 -5.65 0.85 9.44
N ILE A 176 -5.69 1.45 8.24
CA ILE A 176 -4.85 2.61 7.92
C ILE A 176 -5.49 3.84 8.56
N LEU A 177 -4.78 4.48 9.48
CA LEU A 177 -5.25 5.60 10.30
C LEU A 177 -5.01 6.96 9.64
N GLY A 178 -4.02 7.02 8.74
CA GLY A 178 -3.66 8.20 7.97
C GLY A 178 -2.62 7.85 6.91
N ALA A 179 -2.59 8.62 5.83
CA ALA A 179 -1.67 8.38 4.72
C ALA A 179 -1.33 9.67 3.96
N ALA A 180 -0.16 9.70 3.35
CA ALA A 180 0.25 10.78 2.44
C ALA A 180 1.13 10.22 1.32
N LYS A 181 1.15 10.87 0.16
CA LYS A 181 2.09 10.57 -0.94
C LYS A 181 2.87 11.81 -1.32
N SER A 182 4.11 11.64 -1.79
CA SER A 182 4.84 12.74 -2.42
C SER A 182 4.12 13.09 -3.72
N ARG A 183 3.90 14.37 -3.95
CA ARG A 183 3.55 14.85 -5.29
C ARG A 183 4.75 14.71 -6.22
#